data_AF-A0A9D4FZX5-F1
#
_entry.id   AF-A0A9D4FZX5-F1
#
_cell.length_a   1.000
_cell.length_b   1.000
_cell.length_c   1.000
_cell.angle_alpha   90.00
_cell.angle_beta   90.00
_cell.angle_gamma   90.00
#
_symmetry.space_group_name_H-M   'P 1'
#
loop_
_entity.id
_entity.type
_entity.pdbx_description
1 polymer ?
#
loop_
_entity_poly.entity_id
_entity_poly.type
_entity_poly.pdbx_seq_one_letter_code
_entity_poly.pdbx_strand_id
1 'polypeptide(L)'
;MLEDVSSELPVKLIDCYNCFVYGNGQLANRLFRPDGIHPSNYGSSSLVAAINEEVHITKKRMQQQQQQDRQLDQNQRRRTSNGDFKNGHREYRSAKPNFQYGLHGFRNGHRDFRNGYHDFRKGHHDFRYGHHNFFRQHVLRNAHLDTQSEYQDCHNENRDFRYVRRHVNHENSRQCTNCGRQNHVSSDCRLPKRQ
;
A
#
# COMPACT_ATOMS: atom_id res chain seq x y z
N MET A 1 -32.30 63.38 33.84
CA MET A 1 -31.22 63.34 32.83
C MET A 1 -29.94 62.63 33.31
N LEU A 2 -29.91 61.95 34.47
CA LEU A 2 -28.69 61.26 34.94
C LEU A 2 -28.69 59.73 34.71
N GLU A 3 -29.77 59.13 34.21
CA GLU A 3 -29.88 57.67 34.08
C GLU A 3 -29.22 57.10 32.81
N ASP A 4 -28.97 57.90 31.78
CA ASP A 4 -28.49 57.39 30.48
C ASP A 4 -26.98 57.06 30.42
N VAL A 5 -26.17 57.61 31.33
CA VAL A 5 -24.70 57.45 31.29
C VAL A 5 -24.24 56.06 31.78
N SER A 6 -25.13 55.30 32.44
CA SER A 6 -24.76 54.03 33.06
C SER A 6 -24.65 52.85 32.08
N SER A 7 -25.07 53.00 30.82
CA SER A 7 -25.14 51.87 29.87
C SER A 7 -23.80 51.54 29.19
N GLU A 8 -22.86 52.49 29.12
CA GLU A 8 -21.62 52.34 28.36
C GLU A 8 -20.41 51.90 29.20
N LEU A 9 -20.48 52.03 30.52
CA LEU A 9 -19.38 51.68 31.42
C LEU A 9 -19.79 50.51 32.34
N PRO A 10 -18.88 49.57 32.64
CA PRO A 10 -19.14 48.45 33.56
C PRO A 10 -19.12 48.91 35.03
N VAL A 11 -19.69 50.08 35.32
CA VAL A 11 -19.76 50.66 36.65
C VAL A 11 -21.20 50.59 37.12
N LYS A 12 -21.42 49.86 38.20
CA LYS A 12 -22.75 49.77 38.81
C LYS A 12 -22.97 51.02 39.68
N LEU A 13 -23.94 51.85 39.29
CA LEU A 13 -24.35 52.99 40.11
C LEU A 13 -25.12 52.48 41.34
N ILE A 14 -24.75 52.97 42.53
CA ILE A 14 -25.52 52.73 43.75
C ILE A 14 -26.33 54.00 44.00
N ASP A 15 -27.63 53.94 43.75
CA ASP A 15 -28.53 55.04 44.03
C ASP A 15 -28.79 55.13 45.54
N CYS A 16 -27.96 55.94 46.19
CA CYS A 16 -28.09 56.24 47.60
C CYS A 16 -29.18 57.29 47.89
N TYR A 17 -29.78 57.90 46.86
CA TYR A 17 -30.80 58.93 47.04
C TYR A 17 -32.16 58.30 47.37
N ASN A 18 -32.49 57.22 46.66
CA ASN A 18 -33.76 56.51 46.84
C ASN A 18 -33.95 55.93 48.26
N CYS A 19 -32.90 55.42 48.88
CA CYS A 19 -32.95 54.87 50.24
C CYS A 19 -33.25 55.91 51.33
N PHE A 20 -33.03 57.20 51.05
CA PHE A 20 -33.12 58.28 52.05
C PHE A 20 -34.31 59.22 51.80
N VAL A 21 -34.71 59.40 50.54
CA VAL A 21 -35.70 60.43 50.14
C VAL A 21 -37.12 59.89 50.09
N TYR A 22 -37.30 58.61 49.76
CA TYR A 22 -38.63 57.97 49.71
C TYR A 22 -39.01 57.22 50.99
N GLY A 23 -38.19 57.31 52.05
CA GLY A 23 -38.56 56.84 53.37
C GLY A 23 -39.60 57.75 54.03
N ASN A 24 -40.39 57.22 54.98
CA ASN A 24 -41.30 58.00 55.82
C ASN A 24 -40.62 59.31 56.26
N GLY A 25 -41.15 60.47 55.86
CA GLY A 25 -40.48 61.78 56.05
C GLY A 25 -40.04 62.11 57.48
N GLN A 26 -40.54 61.36 58.48
CA GLN A 26 -40.05 61.40 59.86
C GLN A 26 -38.60 60.94 60.03
N LEU A 27 -38.09 60.06 59.17
CA LEU A 27 -36.71 59.58 59.20
C LEU A 27 -35.72 60.60 58.63
N ALA A 28 -36.15 61.45 57.69
CA ALA A 28 -35.30 62.48 57.10
C ALA A 28 -34.71 63.42 58.17
N ASN A 29 -35.52 63.80 59.17
CA ASN A 29 -35.08 64.64 60.29
C ASN A 29 -34.05 63.98 61.21
N ARG A 30 -33.90 62.65 61.17
CA ARG A 30 -32.87 61.91 61.93
C ARG A 30 -31.62 61.65 61.09
N LEU A 31 -31.78 61.51 59.78
CA LEU A 31 -30.70 61.17 58.85
C LEU A 31 -29.91 62.42 58.44
N PHE A 32 -30.54 63.59 58.37
CA PHE A 32 -29.88 64.85 58.04
C PHE A 32 -29.82 65.79 59.24
N ARG A 33 -28.84 66.70 59.23
CA ARG A 33 -28.74 67.83 60.15
C ARG A 33 -29.88 68.83 59.87
N PRO A 34 -30.13 69.79 60.77
CA PRO A 34 -31.17 70.81 60.56
C PRO A 34 -30.99 71.66 59.29
N ASP A 35 -29.79 71.68 58.70
CA ASP A 35 -29.52 72.34 57.42
C ASP A 35 -30.13 71.61 56.21
N GLY A 36 -30.61 70.37 56.39
CA GLY A 36 -31.24 69.55 55.35
C GLY A 36 -30.29 69.03 54.28
N ILE A 37 -28.98 69.30 54.39
CA ILE A 37 -27.98 68.97 53.35
C ILE A 37 -27.00 67.94 53.89
N HIS A 38 -26.51 68.11 55.11
CA HIS A 38 -25.46 67.26 55.66
C HIS A 38 -26.07 66.10 56.45
N PRO A 39 -25.60 64.86 56.25
CA PRO A 39 -26.05 63.76 57.08
C PRO A 39 -25.61 63.95 58.55
N SER A 40 -26.45 63.51 59.49
CA SER A 40 -26.08 63.34 60.89
C SER A 40 -25.12 62.15 61.05
N ASN A 41 -24.49 61.98 62.21
CA ASN A 41 -23.66 60.79 62.47
C ASN A 41 -24.45 59.48 62.27
N TYR A 42 -25.73 59.50 62.64
CA TYR A 42 -26.64 58.39 62.41
C TYR A 42 -26.94 58.20 60.92
N GLY A 43 -27.20 59.29 60.18
CA GLY A 43 -27.40 59.25 58.72
C GLY A 43 -26.19 58.73 57.96
N SER A 44 -24.99 59.20 58.29
CA SER A 44 -23.74 58.71 57.71
C SER A 44 -23.52 57.22 57.99
N SER A 45 -23.79 56.77 59.21
CA SER A 45 -23.66 55.34 59.57
C SER A 45 -24.67 54.48 58.80
N SER A 46 -25.92 54.96 58.67
CA SER A 46 -26.96 54.30 57.89
C SER A 46 -26.60 54.23 56.41
N LEU A 47 -25.98 55.27 55.85
CA LEU A 47 -25.54 55.31 54.45
C LEU A 47 -24.42 54.31 54.20
N VAL A 48 -23.42 54.25 55.09
CA VAL A 48 -22.34 53.27 55.01
C VAL A 48 -22.89 51.84 55.10
N ALA A 49 -23.86 51.59 55.99
CA ALA A 49 -24.50 50.28 56.11
C ALA A 49 -25.23 49.87 54.81
N ALA A 50 -26.04 50.77 54.23
CA ALA A 50 -26.74 50.53 52.98
C ALA A 50 -25.78 50.27 51.80
N ILE A 51 -24.70 51.07 51.69
CA ILE A 51 -23.66 50.87 50.68
C ILE A 51 -22.99 49.50 50.86
N ASN A 52 -22.64 49.14 52.09
CA ASN A 52 -22.00 47.85 52.38
C ASN A 52 -22.91 46.67 52.04
N GLU A 53 -24.21 46.78 52.33
CA GLU A 53 -25.21 45.78 51.97
C GLU A 53 -25.34 45.64 50.45
N GLU A 54 -25.49 46.74 49.71
CA GLU A 54 -25.56 46.71 48.24
C GLU A 54 -24.29 46.17 47.59
N VAL A 55 -23.11 46.52 48.13
CA VAL A 55 -21.83 45.93 47.70
C VAL A 55 -21.81 44.43 47.97
N HIS A 56 -22.29 43.98 49.13
CA HIS A 56 -22.36 42.56 49.46
C HIS A 56 -23.32 41.80 48.53
N ILE A 57 -24.52 42.32 48.31
CA ILE A 57 -25.52 41.76 47.38
C ILE A 57 -24.94 41.69 45.97
N THR A 58 -24.28 42.77 45.52
CA THR A 58 -23.66 42.84 44.20
C THR A 58 -22.55 41.80 44.04
N LYS A 59 -21.66 41.65 45.04
CA LYS A 59 -20.62 40.60 45.05
C LYS A 59 -21.24 39.22 44.97
N LYS A 60 -22.29 38.95 45.74
CA LYS A 60 -23.00 37.66 45.73
C LYS A 60 -23.62 37.37 44.36
N ARG A 61 -24.27 38.35 43.73
CA ARG A 61 -24.82 38.22 42.37
C ARG A 61 -23.74 37.94 41.33
N MET A 62 -22.61 38.65 41.38
CA MET A 62 -21.48 38.41 40.48
C MET A 62 -20.91 36.99 40.65
N GLN A 63 -20.77 36.50 41.89
CA GLN A 63 -20.31 35.14 42.13
C GLN A 63 -21.30 34.08 41.62
N GLN A 64 -22.60 34.30 41.79
CA GLN A 64 -23.64 33.41 41.26
C GLN A 64 -23.64 33.40 39.72
N GLN A 65 -23.54 34.57 39.09
CA GLN A 65 -23.44 34.67 37.63
C GLN A 65 -22.21 33.92 37.12
N GLN A 66 -21.06 34.13 37.75
CA GLN A 66 -19.82 33.44 37.38
C GLN A 66 -19.93 31.92 37.54
N GLN A 67 -20.66 31.43 38.55
CA GLN A 67 -20.93 30.00 38.71
C GLN A 67 -21.83 29.46 37.59
N GLN A 68 -22.89 30.20 37.22
CA GLN A 68 -23.77 29.83 36.11
C GLN A 68 -23.01 29.78 34.78
N ASP A 69 -22.20 30.80 34.49
CA ASP A 69 -21.40 30.86 33.26
C ASP A 69 -20.41 29.68 33.17
N ARG A 70 -19.76 29.33 34.29
CA ARG A 70 -18.89 28.14 34.35
C ARG A 70 -19.66 26.84 34.08
N GLN A 71 -20.89 26.71 34.59
CA GLN A 71 -21.72 25.53 34.33
C GLN A 71 -22.16 25.45 32.87
N LEU A 72 -22.50 26.58 32.25
CA LEU A 72 -22.85 26.65 30.83
C LEU A 72 -21.66 26.26 29.95
N ASP A 73 -20.46 26.79 30.21
CA ASP A 73 -19.23 26.41 29.48
C ASP A 73 -18.94 24.91 29.62
N GLN A 74 -19.01 24.36 30.83
CA GLN A 74 -18.80 22.93 31.05
C GLN A 74 -19.83 22.06 30.30
N ASN A 75 -21.10 22.46 30.30
CA ASN A 75 -22.15 21.75 29.56
C ASN A 75 -21.94 21.83 28.05
N GLN A 76 -21.49 22.98 27.53
CA GLN A 76 -21.17 23.14 26.12
C GLN A 76 -19.97 22.28 25.70
N ARG A 77 -18.91 22.23 26.51
CA ARG A 77 -17.76 21.33 26.33
C ARG A 77 -18.17 19.86 26.34
N ARG A 78 -19.05 19.45 27.26
CA ARG A 78 -19.57 18.07 27.31
C ARG A 78 -20.41 17.72 26.07
N ARG A 79 -21.21 18.67 25.56
CA ARG A 79 -22.03 18.47 24.35
C ARG A 79 -21.16 18.31 23.11
N THR A 80 -20.15 19.18 22.95
CA THR A 80 -19.19 19.13 21.84
C THR A 80 -18.37 17.84 21.90
N SER A 81 -17.77 17.51 23.05
CA SER A 81 -16.98 16.28 23.21
C SER A 81 -17.79 15.01 22.93
N ASN A 82 -19.06 14.96 23.34
CA ASN A 82 -19.94 13.82 23.04
C ASN A 82 -20.35 13.77 21.56
N GLY A 83 -20.49 14.93 20.92
CA GLY A 83 -20.69 15.04 19.47
C GLY A 83 -19.49 14.48 18.71
N ASP A 84 -18.29 14.91 19.06
CA ASP A 84 -17.04 14.47 18.45
C ASP A 84 -16.82 12.97 18.62
N PHE A 85 -17.06 12.44 19.83
CA PHE A 85 -17.00 11.00 20.08
C PHE A 85 -17.98 10.20 19.21
N LYS A 86 -19.23 10.66 19.10
CA LYS A 86 -20.25 10.01 18.25
C LYS A 86 -19.87 10.07 16.77
N ASN A 87 -19.31 11.19 16.31
CA ASN A 87 -18.87 11.36 14.93
C ASN A 87 -17.68 10.43 14.64
N GLY A 88 -16.65 10.43 15.47
CA GLY A 88 -15.51 9.52 15.32
C GLY A 88 -15.92 8.04 15.34
N HIS A 89 -16.89 7.67 16.18
CA HIS A 89 -17.41 6.30 16.18
C HIS A 89 -18.22 5.95 14.91
N ARG A 90 -18.93 6.91 14.30
CA ARG A 90 -19.58 6.71 12.99
C ARG A 90 -18.55 6.55 11.88
N GLU A 91 -17.51 7.36 11.86
CA GLU A 91 -16.40 7.27 10.91
C GLU A 91 -15.66 5.93 11.02
N TYR A 92 -15.40 5.47 12.23
CA TYR A 92 -14.81 4.14 12.45
C TYR A 92 -15.70 3.03 11.88
N ARG A 93 -17.02 3.10 12.13
CA ARG A 93 -17.97 2.12 11.58
C ARG A 93 -18.05 2.16 10.06
N SER A 94 -17.98 3.33 9.44
CA SER A 94 -18.01 3.46 7.98
C SER A 94 -16.68 3.04 7.32
N ALA A 95 -15.55 3.19 8.01
CA ALA A 95 -14.25 2.76 7.51
C ALA A 95 -14.03 1.23 7.63
N LYS A 96 -14.65 0.55 8.62
CA LYS A 96 -14.46 -0.88 8.87
C LYS A 96 -14.70 -1.77 7.64
N PRO A 97 -15.77 -1.60 6.83
CA PRO A 97 -15.95 -2.36 5.59
C PRO A 97 -14.79 -2.19 4.61
N ASN A 98 -14.27 -0.97 4.44
CA ASN A 98 -13.16 -0.69 3.52
C ASN A 98 -11.89 -1.46 3.93
N PHE A 99 -11.58 -1.52 5.23
CA PHE A 99 -10.49 -2.34 5.73
C PHE A 99 -10.71 -3.84 5.44
N GLN A 100 -11.94 -4.33 5.57
CA GLN A 100 -12.27 -5.72 5.25
C GLN A 100 -12.12 -6.02 3.75
N TYR A 101 -12.56 -5.11 2.89
CA TYR A 101 -12.37 -5.24 1.44
C TYR A 101 -10.89 -5.19 1.06
N GLY A 102 -10.10 -4.30 1.65
CA GLY A 102 -8.65 -4.25 1.46
C GLY A 102 -7.96 -5.56 1.87
N LEU A 103 -8.34 -6.13 3.01
CA LEU A 103 -7.83 -7.43 3.47
C LEU A 103 -8.22 -8.57 2.52
N HIS A 104 -9.45 -8.56 1.99
CA HIS A 104 -9.89 -9.54 1.01
C HIS A 104 -9.10 -9.42 -0.31
N GLY A 105 -8.89 -8.18 -0.78
CA GLY A 105 -8.07 -7.91 -1.97
C GLY A 105 -6.64 -8.41 -1.79
N PHE A 106 -6.01 -8.14 -0.65
CA PHE A 106 -4.68 -8.64 -0.32
C PHE A 106 -4.61 -10.18 -0.34
N ARG A 107 -5.59 -10.86 0.27
CA ARG A 107 -5.64 -12.33 0.28
C ARG A 107 -5.81 -12.93 -1.11
N ASN A 108 -6.62 -12.30 -1.96
CA ASN A 108 -6.80 -12.72 -3.35
C ASN A 108 -5.50 -12.54 -4.14
N GLY A 109 -4.89 -11.36 -4.09
CA GLY A 109 -3.62 -11.11 -4.79
C GLY A 109 -2.50 -12.05 -4.34
N HIS A 110 -2.45 -12.39 -3.04
CA HIS A 110 -1.50 -13.38 -2.53
C HIS A 110 -1.78 -14.80 -3.05
N ARG A 111 -3.06 -15.19 -3.23
CA ARG A 111 -3.44 -16.47 -3.86
C ARG A 111 -3.01 -16.49 -5.32
N ASP A 112 -3.26 -15.42 -6.07
CA ASP A 112 -2.89 -15.30 -7.48
C ASP A 112 -1.37 -15.37 -7.65
N PHE A 113 -0.61 -14.70 -6.78
CA PHE A 113 0.84 -14.79 -6.75
C PHE A 113 1.33 -16.22 -6.54
N ARG A 114 0.74 -16.97 -5.59
CA ARG A 114 1.10 -18.39 -5.37
C ARG A 114 0.79 -19.25 -6.59
N ASN A 115 -0.36 -19.04 -7.24
CA ASN A 115 -0.73 -19.77 -8.44
C ASN A 115 0.26 -19.50 -9.58
N GLY A 116 0.58 -18.22 -9.83
CA GLY A 116 1.58 -17.85 -10.84
C GLY A 116 2.97 -18.44 -10.56
N TYR A 117 3.36 -18.56 -9.29
CA TYR A 117 4.60 -19.24 -8.91
C TYR A 117 4.56 -20.75 -9.23
N HIS A 118 3.44 -21.42 -9.00
CA HIS A 118 3.26 -22.83 -9.38
C HIS A 118 3.32 -23.02 -10.90
N ASP A 119 2.65 -22.16 -11.66
CA ASP A 119 2.68 -22.20 -13.12
C ASP A 119 4.09 -21.97 -13.67
N PHE A 120 4.81 -21.01 -13.11
CA PHE A 120 6.21 -20.76 -13.46
C PHE A 120 7.09 -21.99 -13.21
N ARG A 121 6.96 -22.65 -12.05
CA ARG A 121 7.72 -23.89 -11.76
C ARG A 121 7.38 -25.02 -12.72
N LYS A 122 6.10 -25.16 -13.09
CA LYS A 122 5.65 -26.14 -14.07
C LYS A 122 6.26 -25.86 -15.45
N GLY A 123 6.15 -24.63 -15.94
CA GLY A 123 6.76 -24.23 -17.22
C GLY A 123 8.27 -24.44 -17.25
N HIS A 124 8.97 -24.16 -16.15
CA HIS A 124 10.41 -24.43 -16.04
C HIS A 124 10.74 -25.94 -16.06
N HIS A 125 9.90 -26.79 -15.45
CA HIS A 125 10.04 -28.24 -15.54
C HIS A 125 9.83 -28.73 -16.99
N ASP A 126 8.78 -28.23 -17.65
CA ASP A 126 8.46 -28.57 -19.05
C ASP A 126 9.59 -28.14 -20.00
N PHE A 127 10.18 -26.95 -19.78
CA PHE A 127 11.34 -26.48 -20.52
C PHE A 127 12.54 -27.43 -20.35
N ARG A 128 12.87 -27.82 -19.11
CA ARG A 128 13.96 -28.78 -18.86
C ARG A 128 13.70 -30.13 -19.53
N TYR A 129 12.47 -30.62 -19.45
CA TYR A 129 12.09 -31.87 -20.11
C TYR A 129 12.21 -31.78 -21.63
N GLY A 130 11.74 -30.69 -22.24
CA GLY A 130 11.90 -30.40 -23.66
C GLY A 130 13.36 -30.35 -24.08
N HIS A 131 14.20 -29.65 -23.30
CA HIS A 131 15.65 -29.58 -23.54
C HIS A 131 16.32 -30.96 -23.49
N HIS A 132 15.98 -31.80 -22.51
CA HIS A 132 16.48 -33.17 -22.43
C HIS A 132 16.06 -34.02 -23.64
N ASN A 133 14.81 -33.90 -24.10
CA ASN A 133 14.34 -34.62 -25.28
C ASN A 133 15.02 -34.15 -26.56
N PHE A 134 15.19 -32.84 -26.73
CA PHE A 134 15.92 -32.27 -27.86
C PHE A 134 17.35 -32.80 -27.91
N PHE A 135 18.06 -32.77 -26.78
CA PHE A 135 19.41 -33.29 -26.69
C PHE A 135 19.48 -34.80 -26.99
N ARG A 136 18.53 -35.58 -26.46
CA ARG A 136 18.45 -37.02 -26.73
C ARG A 136 18.23 -37.30 -28.22
N GLN A 137 17.32 -36.58 -28.87
CA GLN A 137 17.08 -36.73 -30.31
C GLN A 137 18.31 -36.35 -31.12
N HIS A 138 19.02 -35.29 -30.73
CA HIS A 138 20.24 -34.87 -31.39
C HIS A 138 21.34 -35.96 -31.28
N VAL A 139 21.53 -36.54 -30.09
CA VAL A 139 22.48 -37.65 -29.89
C VAL A 139 22.09 -38.87 -30.73
N LEU A 140 20.81 -39.25 -30.74
CA LEU A 140 20.33 -40.38 -31.56
C LEU A 140 20.51 -40.13 -33.06
N ARG A 141 20.25 -38.90 -33.52
CA ARG A 141 20.47 -38.50 -34.92
C ARG A 141 21.95 -38.62 -35.29
N ASN A 142 22.85 -38.12 -34.44
CA ASN A 142 24.28 -38.22 -34.69
C ASN A 142 24.76 -39.67 -34.74
N ALA A 143 24.32 -40.50 -33.77
CA ALA A 143 24.63 -41.93 -33.79
C ALA A 143 24.13 -42.62 -35.08
N HIS A 144 22.97 -42.23 -35.59
CA HIS A 144 22.47 -42.75 -36.87
C HIS A 144 23.36 -42.34 -38.04
N LEU A 145 23.81 -41.08 -38.09
CA LEU A 145 24.71 -40.59 -39.14
C LEU A 145 26.06 -41.32 -39.10
N ASP A 146 26.61 -41.56 -37.90
CA ASP A 146 27.85 -42.31 -37.72
C ASP A 146 27.69 -43.74 -38.26
N THR A 147 26.61 -44.44 -37.90
CA THR A 147 26.33 -45.79 -38.42
C THR A 147 26.11 -45.84 -39.93
N GLN A 148 25.52 -44.79 -40.52
CA GLN A 148 25.37 -44.69 -41.98
C GLN A 148 26.72 -44.50 -42.67
N SER A 149 27.62 -43.69 -42.08
CA SER A 149 28.97 -43.50 -42.60
C SER A 149 29.75 -44.81 -42.60
N GLU A 150 29.76 -45.54 -41.48
CA GLU A 150 30.42 -46.84 -41.37
C GLU A 150 29.88 -47.87 -42.37
N TYR A 151 28.56 -47.89 -42.58
CA TYR A 151 27.94 -48.76 -43.57
C TYR A 151 28.37 -48.40 -45.00
N GLN A 152 28.44 -47.11 -45.32
CA GLN A 152 28.86 -46.62 -46.63
C GLN A 152 30.33 -46.95 -46.91
N ASP A 153 31.20 -46.84 -45.90
CA ASP A 153 32.61 -47.21 -45.98
C ASP A 153 32.77 -48.71 -46.25
N CYS A 154 32.07 -49.56 -45.48
CA CYS A 154 32.06 -51.01 -45.71
C CYS A 154 31.51 -51.39 -47.10
N HIS A 155 30.48 -50.69 -47.58
CA HIS A 155 29.94 -50.91 -48.91
C HIS A 155 30.93 -50.50 -50.02
N ASN A 156 31.67 -49.40 -49.82
CA ASN A 156 32.72 -48.96 -50.73
C ASN A 156 33.90 -49.95 -50.76
N GLU A 157 34.37 -50.42 -49.60
CA GLU A 157 35.40 -51.46 -49.51
C GLU A 157 34.99 -52.75 -50.26
N ASN A 158 33.74 -53.19 -50.08
CA ASN A 158 33.22 -54.37 -50.80
C ASN A 158 33.19 -54.14 -52.32
N ARG A 159 32.85 -52.93 -52.78
CA ARG A 159 32.92 -52.57 -54.21
C ARG A 159 34.35 -52.65 -54.73
N ASP A 160 35.32 -52.14 -53.97
CA ASP A 160 36.74 -52.18 -54.34
C ASP A 160 37.24 -53.62 -54.43
N PHE A 161 36.91 -54.47 -53.45
CA PHE A 161 37.22 -55.91 -53.52
C PHE A 161 36.62 -56.58 -54.76
N ARG A 162 35.37 -56.27 -55.11
CA ARG A 162 34.74 -56.81 -56.33
C ARG A 162 35.40 -56.28 -57.59
N TYR A 163 35.88 -55.03 -57.59
CA TYR A 163 36.59 -54.44 -58.72
C TYR A 163 37.95 -55.12 -58.91
N VAL A 164 38.74 -55.27 -57.84
CA VAL A 164 40.02 -55.99 -57.86
C VAL A 164 39.81 -57.43 -58.31
N ARG A 165 38.83 -58.15 -57.75
CA ARG A 165 38.52 -59.54 -58.14
C ARG A 165 38.14 -59.65 -59.62
N ARG A 166 37.37 -58.70 -60.16
CA ARG A 166 37.03 -58.66 -61.59
C ARG A 166 38.26 -58.40 -62.46
N HIS A 167 39.14 -57.49 -62.06
CA HIS A 167 40.39 -57.23 -62.79
C HIS A 167 41.30 -58.45 -62.82
N VAL A 168 41.55 -59.08 -61.66
CA VAL A 168 42.37 -60.31 -61.58
C VAL A 168 41.78 -61.42 -62.44
N ASN A 169 40.46 -61.65 -62.38
CA ASN A 169 39.81 -62.65 -63.22
C ASN A 169 39.91 -62.31 -64.72
N HIS A 170 39.76 -61.02 -65.09
CA HIS A 170 39.89 -60.59 -66.47
C HIS A 170 41.33 -60.76 -66.97
N GLU A 171 42.34 -60.42 -66.17
CA GLU A 171 43.76 -60.66 -66.50
C GLU A 171 44.06 -62.14 -66.68
N ASN A 172 43.56 -63.01 -65.79
CA ASN A 172 43.70 -64.47 -65.94
C ASN A 172 42.98 -65.01 -67.20
N SER A 173 41.86 -64.37 -67.58
CA SER A 173 41.06 -64.75 -68.76
C SER A 173 41.59 -64.19 -70.07
N ARG A 174 42.60 -63.30 -70.06
CA ARG A 174 43.25 -62.84 -71.29
C ARG A 174 44.00 -64.02 -71.91
N GLN A 175 43.51 -64.46 -73.06
CA GLN A 175 44.22 -65.42 -73.89
C GLN A 175 45.44 -64.71 -74.49
N CYS A 176 46.60 -65.35 -74.38
CA CYS A 176 47.81 -64.88 -75.05
C CYS A 176 47.56 -64.79 -76.55
N THR A 177 47.77 -63.62 -77.16
CA THR A 177 47.54 -63.43 -78.60
C THR A 177 48.53 -64.20 -79.48
N ASN A 178 49.71 -64.55 -78.96
CA ASN A 178 50.72 -65.30 -79.71
C ASN A 178 50.41 -66.81 -79.78
N CYS A 179 49.81 -67.39 -78.74
CA CYS A 179 49.62 -68.85 -78.67
C CYS A 179 48.19 -69.34 -78.35
N GLY A 180 47.28 -68.43 -78.01
CA GLY A 180 45.89 -68.73 -77.64
C GLY A 180 45.69 -69.35 -76.26
N ARG A 181 46.73 -69.60 -75.48
CA ARG A 181 46.59 -70.17 -74.12
C ARG A 181 46.28 -69.09 -73.09
N GLN A 182 45.49 -69.46 -72.08
CA GLN A 182 45.12 -68.59 -70.95
C GLN A 182 46.29 -68.44 -69.95
N ASN A 183 46.14 -67.54 -68.97
CA ASN A 183 47.03 -67.36 -67.81
C ASN A 183 48.46 -66.85 -68.06
N HIS A 184 48.74 -66.19 -69.19
CA HIS A 184 49.97 -65.41 -69.35
C HIS A 184 49.80 -64.32 -70.41
N VAL A 185 50.52 -63.21 -70.26
CA VAL A 185 50.53 -62.12 -71.23
C VAL A 185 51.46 -62.44 -72.41
N SER A 186 51.19 -61.85 -73.57
CA SER A 186 51.96 -62.12 -74.80
C SER A 186 53.45 -61.76 -74.71
N SER A 187 53.85 -60.91 -73.77
CA SER A 187 55.27 -60.60 -73.48
C SER A 187 56.03 -61.80 -72.89
N ASP A 188 55.34 -62.67 -72.16
CA ASP A 188 55.94 -63.80 -71.44
C ASP A 188 55.83 -65.11 -72.24
N CYS A 189 55.24 -65.03 -73.44
CA CYS A 189 55.01 -66.19 -74.29
C CYS A 189 56.29 -66.59 -75.02
N ARG A 190 56.83 -67.76 -74.68
CA ARG A 190 58.04 -68.34 -75.33
C ARG A 190 57.77 -68.95 -76.70
N LEU A 191 56.53 -68.94 -77.19
CA LEU A 191 56.18 -69.47 -78.50
C LEU A 191 56.39 -68.41 -79.57
N PRO A 192 56.92 -68.77 -80.76
CA PRO A 192 57.10 -67.84 -81.86
C PRO A 192 55.73 -67.28 -82.30
N LYS A 193 55.71 -65.99 -82.65
CA LYS A 193 54.48 -65.32 -83.12
C LYS A 193 53.91 -66.09 -84.31
N ARG A 194 52.62 -66.44 -84.26
CA ARG A 194 51.89 -66.93 -85.44
C ARG A 194 51.99 -65.84 -86.52
N GLN A 195 52.69 -66.15 -87.62
CA GLN A 195 52.71 -65.33 -88.82
C GLN A 195 51.33 -65.37 -89.51
#